data_AF-A0A528TPV0-F1
#
_entry.id   AF-A0A528TPV0-F1
#
_cell.length_a   1.000
_cell.length_b   1.000
_cell.length_c   1.000
_cell.angle_alpha   90.00
_cell.angle_beta   90.00
_cell.angle_gamma   90.00
#
_symmetry.space_group_name_H-M   'P 1'
#
loop_
_entity.id
_entity.type
_entity.pdbx_description
1 polymer ?
#
loop_
_entity_poly.entity_id
_entity_poly.type
_entity_poly.pdbx_seq_one_letter_code
_entity_poly.pdbx_strand_id
1 'polypeptide(L)'
;IQLQELQSARSLREKGLITNSNVLTAERAHTSYRAELAQTELQQEQAQQAMLNAESELRKKHQSHEMELIGQTQDAQVELGKIQSQIRYVADKLLFIFTYGEQRTFDDLQGSVRISIFRRDQKIAHDIVADQNTEVRAGDVIEVSVVANKGFYAPDAGTSPKVQNPAVQRSMVGQ
;
A
#
# COMPACT_ATOMS: atom_id res chain seq x y z
N ILE A 1 -36.98 -49.98 22.36
CA ILE A 1 -36.76 -51.40 22.76
C ILE A 1 -36.83 -51.54 24.28
N GLN A 2 -36.02 -50.81 25.08
CA GLN A 2 -35.98 -50.98 26.55
C GLN A 2 -37.22 -50.48 27.32
N LEU A 3 -37.94 -49.46 26.85
CA LEU A 3 -39.20 -49.03 27.47
C LEU A 3 -40.30 -50.11 27.35
N GLN A 4 -40.24 -50.86 26.26
CA GLN A 4 -41.13 -51.98 25.98
C GLN A 4 -40.78 -53.20 26.85
N GLU A 5 -39.49 -53.41 27.15
CA GLU A 5 -39.03 -54.42 28.12
C GLU A 5 -39.43 -54.09 29.56
N LEU A 6 -39.41 -52.81 29.94
CA LEU A 6 -39.87 -52.38 31.27
C LEU A 6 -41.39 -52.53 31.40
N GLN A 7 -42.14 -52.21 30.35
CA GLN A 7 -43.59 -52.45 30.28
C GLN A 7 -43.93 -53.94 30.31
N SER A 8 -43.18 -54.79 29.60
CA SER A 8 -43.39 -56.23 29.62
C SER A 8 -43.08 -56.82 30.99
N ALA A 9 -41.99 -56.38 31.65
CA ALA A 9 -41.67 -56.77 33.03
C ALA A 9 -42.78 -56.37 34.02
N ARG A 10 -43.32 -55.15 33.93
CA ARG A 10 -44.45 -54.72 34.77
C ARG A 10 -45.70 -55.59 34.55
N SER A 11 -46.02 -55.93 33.30
CA SER A 11 -47.17 -56.80 32.98
C SER A 11 -46.99 -58.24 33.44
N LEU A 12 -45.76 -58.77 33.39
CA LEU A 12 -45.41 -60.10 33.92
C LEU A 12 -45.50 -60.14 35.44
N ARG A 13 -45.16 -59.04 36.12
CA ARG A 13 -45.32 -58.90 37.57
C ARG A 13 -46.79 -58.88 37.98
N GLU A 14 -47.64 -58.16 37.25
CA GLU A 14 -49.10 -58.14 37.51
C GLU A 14 -49.74 -59.53 37.38
N LYS A 15 -49.17 -60.38 36.52
CA LYS A 15 -49.56 -61.79 36.35
C LYS A 15 -48.88 -62.74 37.35
N GLY A 16 -48.02 -62.24 38.24
CA GLY A 16 -47.28 -63.04 39.23
C GLY A 16 -46.13 -63.88 38.67
N LEU A 17 -45.73 -63.66 37.40
CA LEU A 17 -44.76 -64.48 36.68
C LEU A 17 -43.31 -64.06 36.91
N ILE A 18 -43.07 -62.86 37.46
CA ILE A 18 -41.73 -62.38 37.84
C ILE A 18 -41.76 -61.69 39.21
N THR A 19 -40.60 -61.65 39.86
CA THR A 19 -40.45 -61.04 41.19
C THR A 19 -40.33 -59.50 41.10
N ASN A 20 -40.68 -58.82 42.19
CA ASN A 20 -40.57 -57.37 42.29
C ASN A 20 -39.11 -56.87 42.16
N SER A 21 -38.14 -57.71 42.55
CA SER A 21 -36.70 -57.43 42.39
C SER A 21 -36.30 -57.25 40.92
N ASN A 22 -36.84 -58.06 40.02
CA ASN A 22 -36.54 -57.98 38.59
C ASN A 22 -37.09 -56.69 37.98
N VAL A 23 -38.31 -56.28 38.37
CA VAL A 23 -38.90 -55.01 37.92
C VAL A 23 -38.10 -53.81 38.43
N LEU A 24 -37.71 -53.81 39.71
CA LEU A 24 -36.88 -52.73 40.28
C LEU A 24 -35.50 -52.64 39.61
N THR A 25 -34.95 -53.77 39.16
CA THR A 25 -33.68 -53.81 38.43
C THR A 25 -33.84 -53.23 37.02
N ALA A 26 -34.93 -53.57 36.32
CA ALA A 26 -35.26 -52.98 35.02
C ALA A 26 -35.51 -51.47 35.12
N GLU A 27 -36.20 -51.00 36.17
CA GLU A 27 -36.43 -49.57 36.41
C GLU A 27 -35.13 -48.81 36.69
N ARG A 28 -34.21 -49.39 37.47
CA ARG A 28 -32.87 -48.82 37.69
C ARG A 28 -32.08 -48.75 36.40
N ALA A 29 -32.05 -49.82 35.61
CA ALA A 29 -31.34 -49.87 34.33
C ALA A 29 -31.89 -48.80 33.35
N HIS A 30 -33.21 -48.68 33.23
CA HIS A 30 -33.84 -47.66 32.39
C HIS A 30 -33.52 -46.23 32.86
N THR A 31 -33.47 -46.00 34.17
CA THR A 31 -33.11 -44.68 34.71
C THR A 31 -31.65 -44.34 34.43
N SER A 32 -30.73 -45.30 34.60
CA SER A 32 -29.31 -45.15 34.23
C SER A 32 -29.16 -44.80 32.76
N TYR A 33 -29.84 -45.54 31.89
CA TYR A 33 -29.80 -45.29 30.45
C TYR A 33 -30.28 -43.88 30.08
N ARG A 34 -31.36 -43.39 30.71
CA ARG A 34 -31.83 -42.01 30.46
C ARG A 34 -30.82 -40.96 30.94
N ALA A 35 -30.13 -41.22 32.05
CA ALA A 35 -29.08 -40.33 32.53
C ALA A 35 -27.87 -40.32 31.59
N GLU A 36 -27.44 -41.49 31.10
CA GLU A 36 -26.38 -41.63 30.10
C GLU A 36 -26.76 -40.93 28.79
N LEU A 37 -27.99 -41.10 28.30
CA LEU A 37 -28.49 -40.43 27.10
C LEU A 37 -28.43 -38.90 27.27
N ALA A 38 -28.98 -38.37 28.36
CA ALA A 38 -28.95 -36.93 28.63
C ALA A 38 -27.51 -36.39 28.72
N GLN A 39 -26.60 -37.18 29.31
CA GLN A 39 -25.19 -36.82 29.38
C GLN A 39 -24.53 -36.79 27.99
N THR A 40 -24.86 -37.74 27.12
CA THR A 40 -24.35 -37.77 25.73
C THR A 40 -24.91 -36.64 24.88
N GLU A 41 -26.19 -36.28 25.05
CA GLU A 41 -26.82 -35.14 24.38
C GLU A 41 -26.14 -33.83 24.77
N LEU A 42 -25.87 -33.64 26.07
CA LEU A 42 -25.11 -32.47 26.56
C LEU A 42 -23.70 -32.41 25.95
N GLN A 43 -22.99 -33.55 25.89
CA GLN A 43 -21.65 -33.60 25.29
C GLN A 43 -21.70 -33.29 23.79
N GLN A 44 -22.73 -33.76 23.09
CA GLN A 44 -22.94 -33.46 21.67
C GLN A 44 -23.17 -31.97 21.44
N GLU A 45 -24.04 -31.33 22.23
CA GLU A 45 -24.27 -29.89 22.16
C GLU A 45 -23.01 -29.08 22.44
N GLN A 46 -22.24 -29.47 23.46
CA GLN A 46 -20.96 -28.82 23.78
C GLN A 46 -19.95 -28.95 22.64
N ALA A 47 -19.83 -30.13 22.04
CA ALA A 47 -18.95 -30.36 20.89
C ALA A 47 -19.39 -29.52 19.68
N GLN A 48 -20.70 -29.42 19.44
CA GLN A 48 -21.24 -28.62 18.35
C GLN A 48 -21.00 -27.12 18.57
N GLN A 49 -21.15 -26.62 19.80
CA GLN A 49 -20.81 -25.25 20.15
C GLN A 49 -19.31 -24.98 19.98
N ALA A 50 -18.45 -25.91 20.41
CA ALA A 50 -17.01 -25.78 20.24
C ALA A 50 -16.61 -25.72 18.75
N MET A 51 -17.27 -26.53 17.91
CA MET A 51 -17.06 -26.51 16.46
C MET A 51 -17.45 -25.15 15.84
N LEU A 52 -18.62 -24.61 16.21
CA LEU A 52 -19.07 -23.30 15.74
C LEU A 52 -18.13 -22.17 16.19
N ASN A 53 -17.63 -22.23 17.41
CA ASN A 53 -16.67 -21.26 17.93
C ASN A 53 -15.35 -21.34 17.15
N ALA A 54 -14.81 -22.54 16.93
CA ALA A 54 -13.59 -22.75 16.15
C ALA A 54 -13.75 -22.26 14.70
N GLU A 55 -14.90 -22.48 14.08
CA GLU A 55 -15.19 -21.98 12.74
C GLU A 55 -15.24 -20.44 12.71
N SER A 56 -15.85 -19.81 13.73
CA SER A 56 -15.85 -18.35 13.87
C SER A 56 -14.44 -17.78 14.01
N GLU A 57 -13.61 -18.39 14.83
CA GLU A 57 -12.20 -18.00 15.01
C GLU A 57 -11.41 -18.17 13.72
N LEU A 58 -11.61 -19.27 12.99
CA LEU A 58 -10.98 -19.50 11.70
C LEU A 58 -11.35 -18.41 10.69
N ARG A 59 -12.63 -18.06 10.59
CA ARG A 59 -13.10 -16.99 9.69
C ARG A 59 -12.49 -15.64 10.06
N LYS A 60 -12.45 -15.30 11.36
CA LYS A 60 -11.81 -14.05 11.84
C LYS A 60 -10.33 -14.00 11.51
N LYS A 61 -9.61 -15.11 11.73
CA LYS A 61 -8.17 -15.19 11.43
C LYS A 61 -7.91 -15.04 9.93
N HIS A 62 -8.72 -15.68 9.10
CA HIS A 62 -8.63 -15.55 7.65
C HIS A 62 -8.85 -14.10 7.19
N GLN A 63 -9.93 -13.47 7.66
CA GLN A 63 -10.22 -12.07 7.36
C GLN A 63 -9.12 -11.11 7.82
N SER A 64 -8.56 -11.34 9.01
CA SER A 64 -7.44 -10.54 9.53
C SER A 64 -6.19 -10.68 8.64
N HIS A 65 -5.88 -11.90 8.22
CA HIS A 65 -4.73 -12.17 7.35
C HIS A 65 -4.90 -11.56 5.95
N GLU A 66 -6.11 -11.64 5.38
CA GLU A 66 -6.41 -10.97 4.11
C GLU A 66 -6.25 -9.45 4.22
N MET A 67 -6.74 -8.84 5.30
CA MET A 67 -6.58 -7.40 5.53
C MET A 67 -5.11 -7.02 5.68
N GLU A 68 -4.31 -7.82 6.40
CA GLU A 68 -2.88 -7.60 6.56
C GLU A 68 -2.15 -7.67 5.21
N LEU A 69 -2.46 -8.66 4.36
CA LEU A 69 -1.90 -8.79 3.01
C LEU A 69 -2.23 -7.59 2.13
N ILE A 70 -3.47 -7.10 2.19
CA ILE A 70 -3.89 -5.89 1.47
C ILE A 70 -3.06 -4.69 1.95
N GLY A 71 -2.90 -4.52 3.27
CA GLY A 71 -2.07 -3.45 3.83
C GLY A 71 -0.61 -3.52 3.36
N GLN A 72 0.02 -4.69 3.48
CA GLN A 72 1.39 -4.91 3.00
C GLN A 72 1.54 -4.64 1.50
N THR A 73 0.54 -5.00 0.69
CA THR A 73 0.53 -4.73 -0.75
C THR A 73 0.44 -3.25 -1.04
N GLN A 74 -0.41 -2.51 -0.32
CA GLN A 74 -0.54 -1.06 -0.47
C GLN A 74 0.75 -0.34 -0.08
N ASP A 75 1.35 -0.71 1.05
CA ASP A 75 2.62 -0.14 1.51
C ASP A 75 3.74 -0.39 0.48
N ALA A 76 3.83 -1.62 -0.05
CA ALA A 76 4.78 -1.96 -1.09
C ALA A 76 4.56 -1.17 -2.39
N GLN A 77 3.31 -0.92 -2.79
CA GLN A 77 2.99 -0.09 -3.95
C GLN A 77 3.41 1.37 -3.75
N VAL A 78 3.22 1.92 -2.55
CA VAL A 78 3.66 3.28 -2.22
C VAL A 78 5.18 3.39 -2.28
N GLU A 79 5.91 2.45 -1.68
CA GLU A 79 7.38 2.43 -1.74
C GLU A 79 7.88 2.25 -3.18
N LEU A 80 7.22 1.42 -3.98
CA LEU A 80 7.54 1.27 -5.40
C LEU A 80 7.33 2.57 -6.18
N GLY A 81 6.23 3.29 -5.93
CA GLY A 81 5.97 4.59 -6.55
C GLY A 81 7.02 5.65 -6.17
N LYS A 82 7.50 5.63 -4.92
CA LYS A 82 8.59 6.49 -4.44
C LYS A 82 9.90 6.18 -5.16
N ILE A 83 10.29 4.90 -5.28
CA ILE A 83 11.49 4.48 -6.00
C ILE A 83 11.40 4.86 -7.48
N GLN A 84 10.25 4.65 -8.12
CA GLN A 84 10.03 5.05 -9.52
C GLN A 84 10.21 6.57 -9.71
N SER A 85 9.70 7.37 -8.77
CA SER A 85 9.85 8.83 -8.81
C SER A 85 11.32 9.25 -8.64
N GLN A 86 12.08 8.57 -7.77
CA GLN A 86 13.52 8.80 -7.62
C GLN A 86 14.29 8.44 -8.88
N ILE A 87 13.97 7.31 -9.52
CA ILE A 87 14.57 6.90 -10.79
C ILE A 87 14.30 7.94 -11.87
N ARG A 88 13.05 8.41 -12.00
CA ARG A 88 12.67 9.48 -12.94
C ARG A 88 13.48 10.75 -12.69
N TYR A 89 13.58 11.17 -11.43
CA TYR A 89 14.34 12.36 -11.04
C TYR A 89 15.82 12.25 -11.43
N VAL A 90 16.46 11.10 -11.20
CA VAL A 90 17.85 10.87 -11.60
C VAL A 90 17.98 10.83 -13.13
N ALA A 91 17.03 10.20 -13.83
CA ALA A 91 17.02 10.16 -15.28
C ALA A 91 16.89 11.57 -15.89
N ASP A 92 16.02 12.42 -15.34
CA ASP A 92 15.84 13.81 -15.78
C ASP A 92 17.12 14.64 -15.53
N LYS A 93 17.82 14.41 -14.40
CA LYS A 93 19.14 15.03 -14.15
C LYS A 93 20.19 14.60 -15.18
N LEU A 94 20.28 13.31 -15.46
CA LEU A 94 21.24 12.79 -16.45
C LEU A 94 20.93 13.33 -17.84
N LEU A 95 19.65 13.36 -18.23
CA LEU A 95 19.22 13.95 -19.49
C LEU A 95 19.64 15.41 -19.58
N PHE A 96 19.37 16.21 -18.54
CA PHE A 96 19.78 17.61 -18.49
C PHE A 96 21.29 17.79 -18.69
N ILE A 97 22.11 16.98 -18.02
CA ILE A 97 23.57 17.00 -18.18
C ILE A 97 23.97 16.63 -19.62
N PHE A 98 23.36 15.62 -20.24
CA PHE A 98 23.73 15.23 -21.60
C PHE A 98 23.22 16.19 -22.69
N THR A 99 22.04 16.81 -22.51
CA THR A 99 21.43 17.69 -23.52
C THR A 99 21.90 19.13 -23.43
N TYR A 100 22.19 19.62 -22.21
CA TYR A 100 22.56 21.02 -21.97
C TYR A 100 23.91 21.18 -21.28
N GLY A 101 24.48 20.11 -20.74
CA GLY A 101 25.87 20.09 -20.30
C GLY A 101 26.80 19.99 -21.51
N GLU A 102 26.90 21.08 -22.27
CA GLU A 102 28.13 21.36 -23.00
C GLU A 102 29.31 21.18 -22.03
N GLN A 103 30.41 20.61 -22.53
CA GLN A 103 31.66 20.24 -21.84
C GLN A 103 32.21 21.32 -20.89
N ARG A 104 31.53 21.55 -19.77
CA ARG A 104 31.92 22.49 -18.73
C ARG A 104 32.26 21.69 -17.50
N THR A 105 33.48 21.88 -17.03
CA THR A 105 34.00 21.33 -15.79
C THR A 105 33.09 21.77 -14.64
N PHE A 106 32.92 20.94 -13.61
CA PHE A 106 32.04 21.25 -12.46
C PHE A 106 32.26 22.64 -11.83
N ASP A 107 33.48 23.20 -11.96
CA ASP A 107 33.83 24.57 -11.54
C ASP A 107 33.04 25.67 -12.28
N ASP A 108 32.77 25.50 -13.58
CA ASP A 108 32.07 26.53 -14.40
C ASP A 108 30.57 26.62 -14.06
N LEU A 109 29.99 25.56 -13.52
CA LEU A 109 28.59 25.49 -13.13
C LEU A 109 28.36 26.04 -11.70
N GLN A 110 29.33 25.90 -10.80
CA GLN A 110 29.25 26.35 -9.39
C GLN A 110 29.05 27.88 -9.23
N GLY A 111 29.25 28.68 -10.27
CA GLY A 111 29.05 30.13 -10.25
C GLY A 111 27.89 30.66 -11.10
N SER A 112 27.17 29.79 -11.81
CA SER A 112 26.17 30.21 -12.82
C SER A 112 24.80 30.53 -12.24
N VAL A 113 24.48 30.02 -11.04
CA VAL A 113 23.21 30.27 -10.35
C VAL A 113 23.50 30.62 -8.89
N ARG A 114 23.12 31.82 -8.49
CA ARG A 114 23.15 32.27 -7.09
C ARG A 114 21.73 32.15 -6.53
N ILE A 115 21.57 31.35 -5.48
CA ILE A 115 20.31 31.24 -4.74
C ILE A 115 20.49 32.03 -3.45
N SER A 116 19.60 32.98 -3.19
CA SER A 116 19.54 33.75 -1.95
C SER A 116 18.17 33.56 -1.28
N ILE A 117 18.16 33.36 0.03
CA ILE A 117 16.95 33.28 0.84
C ILE A 117 16.86 34.54 1.69
N PHE A 118 15.81 35.33 1.47
CA PHE A 118 15.44 36.44 2.32
C PHE A 118 14.49 35.97 3.41
N ARG A 119 15.00 35.95 4.64
CA ARG A 119 14.21 35.63 5.83
C ARG A 119 13.88 36.91 6.58
N ARG A 120 12.59 37.23 6.67
CA ARG A 120 12.09 38.33 7.50
C ARG A 120 11.82 37.80 8.91
N ASP A 121 12.89 37.68 9.71
CA ASP A 121 12.72 37.54 11.15
C ASP A 121 12.63 38.93 11.79
N GLN A 122 11.86 39.06 12.86
CA GLN A 122 11.05 40.23 13.23
C GLN A 122 11.75 41.60 13.36
N LYS A 123 13.08 41.73 13.20
CA LYS A 123 13.77 43.05 13.16
C LYS A 123 14.93 43.17 12.18
N ILE A 124 15.40 42.11 11.49
CA ILE A 124 16.55 42.18 10.58
C ILE A 124 16.35 41.22 9.40
N ALA A 125 16.32 41.75 8.18
CA ALA A 125 16.32 40.94 6.96
C ALA A 125 17.72 40.32 6.77
N HIS A 126 17.79 39.00 6.75
CA HIS A 126 19.02 38.27 6.45
C HIS A 126 18.96 37.80 4.99
N ASP A 127 19.95 38.20 4.19
CA ASP A 127 20.23 37.64 2.87
C ASP A 127 21.17 36.44 3.07
N ILE A 128 20.63 35.24 2.95
CA ILE A 128 21.37 33.99 3.13
C ILE A 128 21.71 33.45 1.74
N VAL A 129 23.00 33.39 1.40
CA VAL A 129 23.45 32.62 0.23
C VAL A 129 23.17 31.15 0.51
N ALA A 130 22.31 30.55 -0.30
CA ALA A 130 21.74 29.22 -0.08
C ALA A 130 22.17 28.24 -1.17
N ASP A 131 22.19 26.97 -0.81
CA ASP A 131 22.42 25.83 -1.70
C ASP A 131 21.21 24.87 -1.69
N GLN A 132 21.32 23.74 -2.39
CA GLN A 132 20.25 22.73 -2.47
C GLN A 132 19.95 22.04 -1.14
N ASN A 133 20.81 22.18 -0.14
CA ASN A 133 20.70 21.56 1.18
C ASN A 133 20.22 22.54 2.26
N THR A 134 20.00 23.81 1.89
CA THR A 134 19.63 24.86 2.83
C THR A 134 18.14 24.78 3.19
N GLU A 135 17.83 24.67 4.49
CA GLU A 135 16.46 24.55 5.00
C GLU A 135 15.61 25.82 4.78
N VAL A 136 14.45 25.65 4.16
CA VAL A 136 13.46 26.71 3.87
C VAL A 136 12.38 26.75 4.95
N ARG A 137 12.03 27.95 5.43
CA ARG A 137 10.96 28.18 6.42
C ARG A 137 9.77 28.91 5.79
N ALA A 138 8.59 28.77 6.42
CA ALA A 138 7.40 29.49 6.00
C ALA A 138 7.60 31.01 6.11
N GLY A 139 7.36 31.74 5.02
CA GLY A 139 7.58 33.19 4.93
C GLY A 139 8.92 33.61 4.35
N ASP A 140 9.79 32.67 3.99
CA ASP A 140 11.03 32.93 3.24
C ASP A 140 10.71 33.35 1.80
N VAL A 141 11.44 34.34 1.28
CA VAL A 141 11.43 34.71 -0.15
C VAL A 141 12.72 34.21 -0.78
N ILE A 142 12.60 33.35 -1.79
CA ILE A 142 13.75 32.76 -2.49
C ILE A 142 13.98 33.54 -3.77
N GLU A 143 15.15 34.16 -3.90
CA GLU A 143 15.62 34.77 -5.14
C GLU A 143 16.62 33.82 -5.82
N VAL A 144 16.39 33.56 -7.10
CA VAL A 144 17.28 32.75 -7.94
C VAL A 144 17.79 33.63 -9.05
N SER A 145 19.06 34.03 -8.96
CA SER A 145 19.73 34.84 -9.97
C SER A 145 20.63 33.96 -10.82
N VAL A 146 20.32 33.84 -12.11
CA VAL A 146 21.21 33.17 -13.08
C VAL A 146 22.21 34.19 -13.59
N VAL A 147 23.47 34.08 -13.16
CA VAL A 147 24.57 34.90 -13.68
C VAL A 147 25.04 34.23 -14.96
N ALA A 148 24.27 34.44 -16.03
CA ALA A 148 24.64 34.03 -17.37
C ALA A 148 25.84 34.85 -17.84
N ASN A 149 27.06 34.46 -17.44
CA ASN A 149 28.25 34.98 -18.07
C ASN A 149 28.33 34.34 -19.47
N LYS A 150 27.75 35.04 -20.44
CA LYS A 150 27.57 34.71 -21.87
C LYS A 150 26.45 33.71 -22.21
N GLY A 151 25.45 34.23 -22.93
CA GLY A 151 24.76 33.50 -24.00
C GLY A 151 23.77 32.40 -23.61
N PHE A 152 23.18 32.42 -22.40
CA PHE A 152 22.23 31.39 -21.97
C PHE A 152 20.91 31.36 -22.78
N TYR A 153 20.60 32.42 -23.55
CA TYR A 153 19.42 32.55 -24.40
C TYR A 153 19.71 33.26 -25.73
N ALA A 154 20.65 32.75 -26.53
CA ALA A 154 20.64 33.06 -27.96
C ALA A 154 19.97 31.89 -28.68
N PRO A 155 18.67 31.96 -29.03
CA PRO A 155 18.14 31.02 -30.02
C PRO A 155 18.92 31.27 -31.30
N ASP A 156 19.45 30.20 -31.91
CA ASP A 156 20.36 30.22 -33.06
C ASP A 156 19.99 31.29 -34.10
N ALA A 157 20.56 32.49 -33.97
CA ALA A 157 20.49 33.54 -34.97
C ALA A 157 21.54 33.20 -36.04
N GLY A 158 21.31 32.13 -36.80
CA GLY A 158 22.38 31.56 -37.60
C GLY A 158 22.03 30.57 -38.70
N THR A 159 20.78 30.45 -39.14
CA THR A 159 20.48 29.71 -40.38
C THR A 159 19.24 30.27 -41.07
N SER A 160 19.35 31.49 -41.60
CA SER A 160 18.50 31.91 -42.71
C SER A 160 19.08 31.34 -44.01
N PRO A 161 18.34 30.48 -44.76
CA PRO A 161 18.83 29.98 -46.03
C PRO A 161 18.91 31.15 -47.01
N LYS A 162 20.08 31.36 -47.62
CA LYS A 162 20.28 32.30 -48.72
C LYS A 162 19.34 31.92 -49.87
N VAL A 163 18.23 32.64 -50.02
CA VAL A 163 17.44 32.63 -51.25
C VAL A 163 18.19 33.51 -52.27
N GLN A 164 18.90 32.85 -53.16
CA GLN A 164 19.62 33.48 -54.27
C GLN A 164 18.61 33.78 -55.40
N ASN A 165 18.19 35.03 -55.52
CA ASN A 165 17.47 35.52 -56.70
C ASN A 165 18.49 36.04 -57.72
N PRO A 166 18.56 35.50 -58.96
CA PRO A 166 19.32 36.12 -60.02
C PRO A 166 18.39 37.03 -60.83
N ALA A 167 18.57 38.34 -60.72
CA ALA A 167 17.94 39.28 -61.64
C ALA A 167 18.87 40.44 -62.00
N VAL A 168 19.43 40.29 -63.21
CA VAL A 168 19.62 41.33 -64.24
C VAL A 168 20.66 42.43 -63.95
N GLN A 169 21.76 42.40 -64.73
CA GLN A 169 22.32 43.62 -65.30
C GLN A 169 22.72 43.40 -66.76
N ARG A 170 22.15 44.27 -67.61
CA ARG A 170 22.31 44.38 -69.06
C ARG A 170 23.62 45.09 -69.43
N SER A 171 24.22 44.72 -70.57
CA SER A 171 24.91 45.64 -71.50
C SER A 171 25.15 44.85 -72.81
N MET A 172 24.36 45.05 -73.87
CA MET A 172 24.54 46.04 -74.97
C MET A 172 25.73 45.77 -75.92
N VAL A 173 25.35 45.32 -77.13
CA VAL A 173 25.81 45.67 -78.50
C VAL A 173 27.14 45.11 -79.04
N GLY A 174 27.05 44.49 -80.23
CA GLY A 174 28.16 44.43 -81.19
C GLY A 174 27.99 43.41 -82.33
N GLN A 175 27.27 43.81 -83.38
CA GLN A 175 27.27 43.37 -84.80
C GLN A 175 27.39 41.89 -85.17
#